data_AF-A0A6L6BRF1-F1
#
_entry.id   AF-A0A6L6BRF1-F1
#
_cell.length_a   1.000
_cell.length_b   1.000
_cell.length_c   1.000
_cell.angle_alpha   90.00
_cell.angle_beta   90.00
_cell.angle_gamma   90.00
#
_symmetry.space_group_name_H-M   'P 1'
#
loop_
_entity.id
_entity.type
_entity.pdbx_description
1 polymer ?
#
loop_
_entity_poly.entity_id
_entity_poly.type
_entity_poly.pdbx_seq_one_letter_code
_entity_poly.pdbx_strand_id
1 'polypeptide(L)'
;MRLALSALQRLLAPFMPFTTDTVWRWWQNGSVHTAAWPAVSELGAIGDSTILEPIGEILSQIRRSKTDAKTSQKAVVTEAVVTANAEVLAAFELGRLDLGEAGSVAHWVTIVAAGETSVSATLAPPDSGN
;
A
#
# COMPACT_ATOMS: atom_id res chain seq x y z
N MET A 1 -8.28 7.55 -5.54
CA MET A 1 -8.33 6.34 -6.40
C MET A 1 -9.05 6.53 -7.75
N ARG A 2 -10.12 7.33 -7.88
CA ARG A 2 -10.84 7.46 -9.19
C ARG A 2 -10.04 8.11 -10.32
N LEU A 3 -9.22 9.13 -10.02
CA LEU A 3 -8.39 9.82 -11.01
C LEU A 3 -7.35 8.88 -11.66
N ALA A 4 -6.60 8.14 -10.83
CA ALA A 4 -5.60 7.19 -11.32
C ALA A 4 -6.22 6.11 -12.21
N LEU A 5 -7.37 5.54 -11.82
CA LEU A 5 -8.09 4.57 -12.62
C LEU A 5 -8.55 5.16 -13.97
N SER A 6 -9.07 6.39 -13.98
CA SER A 6 -9.45 7.09 -15.23
C SER A 6 -8.26 7.26 -16.16
N ALA A 7 -7.13 7.73 -15.63
CA ALA A 7 -5.92 7.98 -16.42
C ALA A 7 -5.37 6.66 -16.99
N LEU A 8 -5.26 5.61 -16.18
CA LEU A 8 -4.78 4.30 -16.63
C LEU A 8 -5.70 3.69 -17.71
N GLN A 9 -7.02 3.77 -17.56
CA GLN A 9 -7.95 3.25 -18.58
C GLN A 9 -7.82 4.00 -19.91
N ARG A 10 -7.68 5.33 -19.89
CA ARG A 10 -7.46 6.12 -21.11
C ARG A 10 -6.10 5.86 -21.76
N LEU A 11 -5.03 5.73 -20.96
CA LEU A 11 -3.68 5.38 -21.45
C LEU A 11 -3.65 3.99 -22.10
N LEU A 12 -4.41 3.04 -21.54
CA LEU A 12 -4.47 1.66 -22.04
C LEU A 12 -5.47 1.46 -23.18
N ALA A 13 -6.39 2.41 -23.42
CA ALA A 13 -7.45 2.28 -24.41
C ALA A 13 -6.97 1.97 -25.84
N PRO A 14 -5.84 2.54 -26.33
CA PRO A 14 -5.30 2.19 -27.65
C PRO A 14 -4.77 0.74 -27.74
N PHE A 15 -4.42 0.13 -26.61
CA PHE A 15 -3.81 -1.22 -26.55
C PHE A 15 -4.79 -2.32 -26.14
N MET A 16 -5.78 -2.00 -25.29
CA MET A 16 -6.78 -2.95 -24.77
C MET A 16 -8.22 -2.44 -24.95
N PRO A 17 -8.66 -2.16 -26.20
CA PRO A 17 -9.83 -1.34 -26.47
C PRO A 17 -11.16 -1.85 -25.91
N PHE A 18 -11.37 -3.17 -25.90
CA PHE A 18 -12.61 -3.76 -25.39
C PHE A 18 -12.64 -3.80 -23.86
N THR A 19 -11.52 -4.18 -23.23
CA THR A 19 -11.43 -4.29 -21.77
C THR A 19 -11.55 -2.92 -21.13
N THR A 20 -10.83 -1.91 -21.65
CA THR A 20 -10.90 -0.56 -21.10
C THR A 20 -12.28 0.06 -21.29
N ASP A 21 -12.96 -0.14 -22.42
CA ASP A 21 -14.31 0.40 -22.63
C ASP A 21 -15.36 -0.26 -21.73
N THR A 22 -15.26 -1.57 -21.56
CA THR A 22 -16.18 -2.33 -20.68
C THR A 22 -16.04 -1.86 -19.24
N VAL A 23 -14.81 -1.80 -18.71
CA VAL A 23 -14.58 -1.37 -17.33
C VAL A 23 -14.93 0.10 -17.17
N TRP A 24 -14.64 0.97 -18.15
CA TRP A 24 -15.04 2.40 -18.12
C TRP A 24 -16.54 2.56 -17.89
N ARG A 25 -17.37 1.85 -18.68
CA ARG A 25 -18.83 1.92 -18.60
C ARG A 25 -19.43 1.46 -17.26
N TRP A 26 -18.68 0.75 -16.42
CA TRP A 26 -19.16 0.37 -15.08
C TRP A 26 -19.24 1.55 -14.10
N TRP A 27 -18.46 2.62 -14.34
CA TRP A 27 -18.33 3.72 -13.38
C TRP A 27 -18.21 5.12 -14.02
N GLN A 28 -18.19 5.20 -15.35
CA GLN A 28 -18.21 6.43 -16.15
C GLN A 28 -19.30 6.35 -17.21
N ASN A 29 -19.79 7.51 -17.64
CA ASN A 29 -20.69 7.61 -18.77
C ASN A 29 -19.91 7.59 -20.10
N GLY A 30 -20.55 7.08 -21.16
CA GLY A 30 -19.97 7.06 -22.50
C GLY A 30 -18.87 6.02 -22.69
N SER A 31 -17.97 6.28 -23.64
CA SER A 31 -16.87 5.38 -24.02
C SER A 31 -15.53 5.99 -23.65
N VAL A 32 -14.59 5.14 -23.24
CA VAL A 32 -13.19 5.57 -23.02
C VAL A 32 -12.55 6.09 -24.31
N HIS A 33 -12.99 5.60 -25.47
CA HIS A 33 -12.46 5.96 -26.79
C HIS A 33 -12.84 7.38 -27.22
N THR A 34 -13.87 7.96 -26.59
CA THR A 34 -14.29 9.36 -26.82
C THR A 34 -13.78 10.30 -25.73
N ALA A 35 -13.10 9.78 -24.70
CA ALA A 35 -12.59 10.59 -23.60
C ALA A 35 -11.31 11.33 -24.02
N ALA A 36 -11.13 12.55 -23.50
CA ALA A 36 -9.90 13.31 -23.73
C ALA A 36 -8.69 12.58 -23.16
N TRP A 37 -7.55 12.62 -23.87
CA TRP A 37 -6.30 12.00 -23.41
C TRP A 37 -5.88 12.57 -22.04
N PRO A 38 -5.37 11.74 -21.11
CA PRO A 38 -4.99 12.21 -19.78
C PRO A 38 -3.84 13.21 -19.86
N ALA A 39 -3.99 14.32 -19.15
CA ALA A 39 -2.99 15.36 -19.05
C ALA A 39 -2.41 15.46 -17.62
N VAL A 40 -1.15 15.89 -17.52
CA VAL A 40 -0.48 16.13 -16.22
C VAL A 40 -1.21 17.20 -15.41
N SER A 41 -1.86 18.16 -16.06
CA SER A 41 -2.68 19.20 -15.41
C SER A 41 -3.91 18.66 -14.69
N GLU A 42 -4.35 17.43 -14.97
CA GLU A 42 -5.41 16.76 -14.21
C GLU A 42 -4.92 16.26 -12.85
N LEU A 43 -3.60 16.13 -12.67
CA LEU A 43 -3.01 15.74 -11.40
C LEU A 43 -3.09 16.93 -10.42
N GLY A 44 -3.47 16.63 -9.18
CA GLY A 44 -3.36 17.58 -8.08
C GLY A 44 -1.92 17.74 -7.60
N ALA A 45 -1.75 18.19 -6.36
CA ALA A 45 -0.43 18.20 -5.72
C ALA A 45 0.19 16.80 -5.77
N ILE A 46 1.41 16.71 -6.30
CA ILE A 46 2.19 15.48 -6.30
C ILE A 46 2.62 15.22 -4.86
N GLY A 47 2.27 14.04 -4.34
CA GLY A 47 2.69 13.63 -3.00
C GLY A 47 4.19 13.33 -2.93
N ASP A 48 4.71 13.23 -1.72
CA ASP A 48 6.11 12.88 -1.51
C ASP A 48 6.34 11.39 -1.81
N SER A 49 7.11 11.07 -2.85
CA SER A 49 7.42 9.70 -3.22
C SER A 49 8.46 9.04 -2.32
N THR A 50 9.22 9.81 -1.54
CA THR A 50 10.28 9.29 -0.67
C THR A 50 9.74 8.40 0.44
N ILE A 51 8.44 8.52 0.76
CA ILE A 51 7.79 7.69 1.79
C ILE A 51 7.59 6.24 1.35
N LEU A 52 7.56 5.96 0.04
CA LEU A 52 7.13 4.65 -0.48
C LEU A 52 8.12 3.54 -0.17
N GLU A 53 9.42 3.82 -0.28
CA GLU A 53 10.47 2.83 -0.03
C GLU A 53 10.56 2.43 1.46
N PRO A 54 10.62 3.37 2.42
CA PRO A 54 10.58 3.05 3.85
C PRO A 54 9.33 2.25 4.26
N ILE A 55 8.15 2.66 3.78
CA ILE A 55 6.88 1.96 4.06
C ILE A 55 6.88 0.56 3.45
N GLY A 56 7.36 0.43 2.20
CA GLY A 56 7.44 -0.84 1.49
C GLY A 56 8.34 -1.84 2.21
N GLU A 57 9.48 -1.37 2.72
CA GLU A 57 10.42 -2.20 3.46
C GLU A 57 9.83 -2.68 4.80
N ILE A 58 9.20 -1.80 5.57
CA ILE A 58 8.52 -2.18 6.83
C ILE A 58 7.44 -3.25 6.57
N LEU A 59 6.61 -3.06 5.54
CA LEU A 59 5.56 -4.02 5.19
C LEU A 59 6.14 -5.36 4.72
N SER A 60 7.24 -5.33 3.97
CA SER A 60 7.96 -6.51 3.53
C SER A 60 8.44 -7.35 4.73
N GLN A 61 9.04 -6.70 5.73
CA GLN A 61 9.50 -7.37 6.94
C GLN A 61 8.34 -7.99 7.75
N ILE A 62 7.20 -7.30 7.88
CA ILE A 62 6.00 -7.86 8.54
C ILE A 62 5.50 -9.12 7.81
N ARG A 63 5.39 -9.06 6.48
CA ARG A 63 4.95 -10.21 5.67
C ARG A 63 5.92 -11.37 5.74
N ARG A 64 7.22 -11.09 5.85
CA ARG A 64 8.26 -12.10 6.08
C ARG A 64 8.08 -12.76 7.44
N SER A 65 7.93 -12.01 8.53
CA SER A 65 7.71 -12.57 9.87
C SER A 65 6.49 -13.50 9.92
N LYS A 66 5.39 -13.15 9.24
CA LYS A 66 4.21 -14.03 9.10
C LYS A 66 4.51 -15.31 8.34
N THR A 67 5.27 -15.19 7.25
CA THR A 67 5.65 -16.32 6.39
C THR A 67 6.58 -17.28 7.13
N ASP A 68 7.56 -16.75 7.86
CA ASP A 68 8.52 -17.53 8.67
C ASP A 68 7.80 -18.28 9.80
N ALA A 69 6.76 -17.66 10.38
CA ALA A 69 5.87 -18.30 11.35
C ALA A 69 4.84 -19.26 10.73
N LYS A 70 4.83 -19.42 9.39
CA LYS A 70 3.88 -20.26 8.64
C LYS A 70 2.41 -19.89 8.89
N THR A 71 2.15 -18.60 9.07
CA THR A 71 0.81 -18.06 9.32
C THR A 71 0.21 -17.44 8.05
N SER A 72 -1.12 -17.29 8.05
CA SER A 72 -1.82 -16.55 6.99
C SER A 72 -1.33 -15.11 6.90
N GLN A 73 -1.28 -14.53 5.71
CA GLN A 73 -1.00 -13.09 5.56
C GLN A 73 -2.07 -12.20 6.22
N LYS A 74 -3.26 -12.75 6.48
CA LYS A 74 -4.35 -12.11 7.24
C LYS A 74 -4.20 -12.25 8.76
N ALA A 75 -3.23 -13.03 9.25
CA ALA A 75 -3.03 -13.22 10.68
C ALA A 75 -2.75 -11.87 11.35
N VAL A 76 -3.37 -11.63 12.50
CA VAL A 76 -3.21 -10.37 13.24
C VAL A 76 -1.81 -10.32 13.86
N VAL A 77 -1.14 -9.20 13.66
CA VAL A 77 0.09 -8.83 14.39
C VAL A 77 -0.36 -8.04 15.60
N THR A 78 -0.24 -8.61 16.80
CA THR A 78 -0.70 -7.95 18.03
C THR A 78 0.15 -6.71 18.32
N GLU A 79 1.44 -6.80 18.06
CA GLU A 79 2.39 -5.70 18.21
C GLU A 79 3.47 -5.78 17.14
N ALA A 80 3.78 -4.65 16.50
CA ALA A 80 4.94 -4.49 15.63
C ALA A 80 5.85 -3.37 16.15
N VAL A 81 7.12 -3.70 16.38
CA VAL A 81 8.15 -2.77 16.80
C VAL A 81 8.98 -2.37 15.59
N VAL A 82 8.93 -1.11 15.19
CA VAL A 82 9.72 -0.53 14.10
C VAL A 82 10.91 0.20 14.70
N THR A 83 12.12 -0.28 14.41
CA THR A 83 13.37 0.36 14.82
C THR A 83 14.05 0.95 13.59
N ALA A 84 14.18 2.27 13.54
CA ALA A 84 14.77 2.97 12.39
C ALA A 84 15.29 4.36 12.77
N ASN A 85 15.94 5.04 11.82
CA ASN A 85 16.33 6.43 11.98
C ASN A 85 15.11 7.37 11.97
N ALA A 86 15.31 8.63 12.34
CA ALA A 86 14.23 9.60 12.47
C ALA A 86 13.51 9.92 11.14
N GLU A 87 14.22 9.87 10.01
CA GLU A 87 13.65 10.14 8.68
C GLU A 87 12.70 9.03 8.25
N VAL A 88 13.10 7.77 8.44
CA VAL A 88 12.26 6.59 8.18
C VAL A 88 11.04 6.57 9.10
N LEU A 89 11.21 6.90 10.38
CA LEU A 89 10.08 6.96 11.31
C LEU A 89 9.10 8.09 10.97
N ALA A 90 9.58 9.23 10.47
CA ALA A 90 8.71 10.28 9.96
C ALA A 90 7.91 9.81 8.73
N ALA A 91 8.54 9.11 7.80
CA ALA A 91 7.86 8.49 6.65
C ALA A 91 6.84 7.40 7.08
N PHE A 92 7.21 6.57 8.07
CA PHE A 92 6.34 5.56 8.66
C PHE A 92 5.07 6.20 9.24
N GLU A 93 5.19 7.30 10.01
CA GLU A 93 4.02 7.95 10.60
C GLU A 93 3.03 8.48 9.55
N LEU A 94 3.51 8.94 8.39
CA LEU A 94 2.66 9.35 7.28
C LEU A 94 1.85 8.17 6.68
N GLY A 95 2.41 6.95 6.72
CA GLY A 95 1.80 5.74 6.16
C GLY A 95 1.26 4.74 7.19
N ARG A 96 1.29 5.07 8.49
CA ARG A 96 1.04 4.12 9.59
C ARG A 96 -0.33 3.45 9.51
N LEU A 97 -1.34 4.19 9.07
CA LEU A 97 -2.71 3.70 8.94
C LEU A 97 -2.81 2.63 7.85
N ASP A 98 -2.33 2.94 6.64
CA ASP A 98 -2.30 2.02 5.51
C ASP A 98 -1.45 0.78 5.80
N LEU A 99 -0.32 0.95 6.50
CA LEU A 99 0.52 -0.16 6.98
C LEU A 99 -0.23 -1.05 7.98
N GLY A 100 -0.99 -0.44 8.90
CA GLY A 100 -1.82 -1.17 9.86
C GLY A 100 -2.85 -2.06 9.18
N GLU A 101 -3.55 -1.51 8.18
CA GLU A 101 -4.54 -2.25 7.41
C GLU A 101 -3.90 -3.34 6.54
N ALA A 102 -2.85 -3.01 5.78
CA ALA A 102 -2.17 -3.94 4.89
C ALA A 102 -1.41 -5.05 5.62
N GLY A 103 -0.88 -4.73 6.82
CA GLY A 103 -0.14 -5.64 7.69
C GLY A 103 -0.99 -6.33 8.75
N SER A 104 -2.27 -5.97 8.89
CA SER A 104 -3.15 -6.44 9.98
C SER A 104 -2.53 -6.24 11.38
N VAL A 105 -1.97 -5.06 11.62
CA VAL A 105 -1.23 -4.72 12.84
C VAL A 105 -2.13 -3.96 13.81
N ALA A 106 -2.26 -4.47 15.04
CA ALA A 106 -3.11 -3.87 16.07
C ALA A 106 -2.39 -2.77 16.86
N HIS A 107 -1.12 -2.98 17.22
CA HIS A 107 -0.33 -2.02 17.98
C HIS A 107 1.05 -1.78 17.36
N TRP A 108 1.50 -0.53 17.41
CA TRP A 108 2.80 -0.10 16.88
C TRP A 108 3.66 0.47 18.00
N VAL A 109 4.93 0.10 18.01
CA VAL A 109 5.97 0.70 18.85
C VAL A 109 7.08 1.18 17.94
N THR A 110 7.56 2.41 18.13
CA THR A 110 8.64 2.98 17.33
C THR A 110 9.87 3.24 18.20
N ILE A 111 11.04 2.82 17.73
CA ILE A 111 12.32 3.03 18.42
C ILE A 111 13.27 3.77 17.48
N VAL A 112 13.71 4.96 17.89
CA VAL A 112 14.72 5.71 17.14
C VAL A 112 16.08 5.08 17.39
N ALA A 113 16.74 4.61 16.34
CA ALA A 113 18.10 4.06 16.39
C ALA A 113 18.93 4.48 15.18
N ALA A 114 20.25 4.57 15.37
CA ALA A 114 21.19 4.71 14.26
C ALA A 114 21.46 3.31 13.68
N GLY A 115 21.05 3.07 12.44
CA GLY A 115 21.26 1.78 11.77
C GLY A 115 20.23 1.48 10.69
N GLU A 116 20.22 0.22 10.26
CA GLU A 116 19.27 -0.31 9.28
C GLU A 116 17.88 -0.46 9.90
N THR A 117 16.85 -0.26 9.08
CA THR A 117 15.45 -0.43 9.48
C THR A 117 15.17 -1.89 9.80
N SER A 118 14.66 -2.16 11.00
CA SER A 118 14.25 -3.50 11.42
C SER A 118 12.86 -3.48 12.05
N VAL A 119 12.10 -4.54 11.78
CA VAL A 119 10.75 -4.76 12.29
C VAL A 119 10.69 -6.08 13.03
N SER A 120 10.27 -6.03 14.30
CA SER A 120 9.91 -7.21 15.08
C SER A 120 8.40 -7.29 15.19
N ALA A 121 7.81 -8.41 14.80
CA ALA A 121 6.36 -8.61 14.82
C ALA A 121 5.98 -9.75 15.78
N THR A 122 5.13 -9.44 16.76
CA THR A 122 4.48 -10.42 17.61
C THR A 122 3.15 -10.81 16.98
N LEU A 123 3.01 -12.09 16.64
CA LEU A 123 1.80 -12.61 16.01
C LEU A 123 0.80 -13.08 17.07
N ALA A 124 -0.49 -12.91 16.77
CA ALA A 124 -1.53 -13.55 17.56
C ALA A 124 -1.35 -15.08 17.52
N PRO A 125 -1.75 -15.80 18.59
CA PRO A 125 -1.80 -17.27 18.55
C PRO A 125 -2.59 -17.73 17.32
N PRO A 126 -2.19 -18.85 16.67
CA PRO A 126 -2.95 -19.38 15.56
C PRO A 126 -4.37 -19.65 16.03
N ASP A 127 -5.36 -19.18 15.28
CA ASP A 127 -6.77 -19.49 15.54
C ASP A 127 -6.89 -21.02 15.61
N SER A 128 -7.10 -21.54 16.82
CA SER A 128 -7.46 -22.93 17.06
C SER A 128 -8.86 -23.12 16.50
N GLY A 129 -8.93 -23.37 15.19
CA GLY A 129 -10.18 -23.54 14.46
C GLY A 129 -11.04 -24.61 15.12
N ASN A 130 -12.30 -24.26 15.35
CA ASN A 130 -13.42 -25.19 15.48
C ASN A 130 -14.01 -25.42 14.09
#